data_AF-A0A3Q0SDM9-F1
#
_entry.id   AF-A0A3Q0SDM9-F1
#
_cell.length_a   1.000
_cell.length_b   1.000
_cell.length_c   1.000
_cell.angle_alpha   90.00
_cell.angle_beta   90.00
_cell.angle_gamma   90.00
#
_symmetry.space_group_name_H-M   'P 1'
#
loop_
_entity.id
_entity.type
_entity.pdbx_description
1 polymer ?
#
loop_
_entity_poly.entity_id
_entity_poly.type
_entity_poly.pdbx_seq_one_letter_code
_entity_poly.pdbx_strand_id
1 'polypeptide(L)'
;CSKFHQEIFIHHSIRPMRCFRKRSIFPFLGFLITFLLFFNLYMDDGYVLEAEKRQLGETLIHPPNSERYVHTFRDLSNFSGTINVTYRYLAGLPLPRKKYLTIGLSSVKRKKGNYLLETIKSIFDQSSYEELKEIVVVVHLADFDLVWCENLVQEITRKFAHHIIAGRLLVIQAPEEYYPSLDGLKRNYNDPEDRVRFRSKQNVDYAFLLNFCTNLSHFYMMLEDDVRCSRNFLTSLKKVITSREGSYWVMLEFSKLGYIGKLYHSRDLPRLAHFLLMFYQEMPCDWLLIHFRGLLAQKDVIRFKPSLFQHMGYYSSYKGAENKLKDDDFEEDSIDIPDNPPASLYTNINVFESYDATKAYSSIIDEYFWGKPPCTGDFFIIIFNKPTKISRIKILTGTEDRQNDILHHGALEVGQKSVETKQGRQCTSYITLGEFKVGNIEVNNVDHKIGFDIECVRIVITASQKEWLIIRSVSLWTAQPVTQL
;
A
#
# COMPACT_ATOMS: atom_id res chain seq x y z
N CYS A 1 64.31 -44.41 -38.24
CA CYS A 1 64.31 -43.66 -39.52
C CYS A 1 63.93 -42.22 -39.20
N SER A 2 64.89 -41.31 -38.98
CA SER A 2 65.71 -40.62 -40.02
C SER A 2 64.78 -39.76 -40.90
N LYS A 3 64.86 -38.42 -40.97
CA LYS A 3 66.02 -37.49 -40.98
C LYS A 3 65.51 -36.07 -40.63
N PHE A 4 66.20 -35.31 -39.75
CA PHE A 4 67.19 -34.23 -40.07
C PHE A 4 66.56 -33.00 -40.75
N HIS A 5 66.76 -31.76 -40.31
CA HIS A 5 68.00 -30.98 -40.09
C HIS A 5 67.58 -29.65 -39.38
N GLN A 6 68.37 -28.83 -38.67
CA GLN A 6 69.77 -28.81 -38.21
C GLN A 6 69.93 -27.49 -37.38
N GLU A 7 70.62 -27.56 -36.22
CA GLU A 7 71.63 -26.60 -35.68
C GLU A 7 71.27 -25.11 -35.40
N ILE A 8 71.91 -24.29 -34.54
CA ILE A 8 73.09 -24.26 -33.62
C ILE A 8 72.95 -22.91 -32.85
N PHE A 9 73.03 -22.78 -31.50
CA PHE A 9 74.19 -22.69 -30.58
C PHE A 9 74.43 -21.23 -30.06
N ILE A 10 74.79 -21.12 -28.76
CA ILE A 10 75.70 -20.13 -28.11
C ILE A 10 75.14 -18.81 -27.47
N HIS A 11 75.17 -18.83 -26.14
CA HIS A 11 75.66 -17.86 -25.12
C HIS A 11 75.23 -16.38 -24.99
N HIS A 12 74.93 -16.08 -23.71
CA HIS A 12 75.21 -14.90 -22.89
C HIS A 12 74.52 -13.53 -23.12
N SER A 13 73.65 -13.23 -22.13
CA SER A 13 73.60 -12.02 -21.29
C SER A 13 73.81 -10.65 -21.93
N ILE A 14 72.77 -9.80 -21.87
CA ILE A 14 72.79 -8.41 -21.37
C ILE A 14 71.31 -7.96 -21.21
N ARG A 15 70.93 -7.54 -20.00
CA ARG A 15 69.75 -6.67 -19.71
C ARG A 15 70.19 -5.19 -19.89
N PRO A 16 69.30 -4.18 -20.08
CA PRO A 16 67.89 -4.12 -19.64
C PRO A 16 66.88 -3.37 -20.57
N MET A 17 65.58 -3.68 -20.45
CA MET A 17 64.49 -2.78 -20.01
C MET A 17 63.10 -3.24 -20.49
N ARG A 18 62.15 -3.14 -19.54
CA ARG A 18 60.69 -2.94 -19.64
C ARG A 18 59.74 -4.12 -19.90
N CYS A 19 58.85 -4.27 -18.90
CA CYS A 19 57.41 -4.57 -18.99
C CYS A 19 57.01 -6.02 -19.36
N PHE A 20 55.95 -6.66 -18.86
CA PHE A 20 54.85 -6.28 -17.97
C PHE A 20 54.47 -7.55 -17.17
N ARG A 21 54.20 -7.39 -15.87
CA ARG A 21 53.86 -8.46 -14.94
C ARG A 21 52.39 -8.88 -15.14
N LYS A 22 52.17 -10.13 -15.57
CA LYS A 22 50.88 -10.82 -15.36
C LYS A 22 50.64 -10.94 -13.86
N ARG A 23 49.53 -10.35 -13.38
CA ARG A 23 48.67 -10.79 -12.25
C ARG A 23 47.92 -9.58 -11.72
N SER A 24 46.59 -9.60 -11.84
CA SER A 24 45.63 -9.14 -10.80
C SER A 24 44.23 -9.01 -11.42
N ILE A 25 43.47 -10.11 -11.49
CA ILE A 25 42.03 -10.07 -11.85
C ILE A 25 41.16 -10.46 -10.64
N PHE A 26 41.72 -11.17 -9.65
CA PHE A 26 40.96 -11.59 -8.47
C PHE A 26 40.61 -10.50 -7.44
N PRO A 27 41.44 -9.47 -7.16
CA PRO A 27 41.03 -8.42 -6.21
C PRO A 27 40.06 -7.41 -6.85
N PHE A 28 40.02 -7.34 -8.20
CA PHE A 28 39.12 -6.44 -8.91
C PHE A 28 37.67 -6.94 -8.89
N LEU A 29 37.47 -8.26 -8.97
CA LEU A 29 36.14 -8.86 -8.91
C LEU A 29 35.55 -8.80 -7.48
N GLY A 30 36.39 -9.00 -6.46
CA GLY A 30 36.00 -8.80 -5.07
C GLY A 30 35.62 -7.34 -4.78
N PHE A 31 36.41 -6.38 -5.28
CA PHE A 31 36.09 -4.96 -5.12
C PHE A 31 34.81 -4.56 -5.87
N LEU A 32 34.57 -5.12 -7.07
CA LEU A 32 33.36 -4.86 -7.85
C LEU A 32 32.10 -5.41 -7.17
N ILE A 33 32.16 -6.60 -6.56
CA ILE A 33 31.01 -7.18 -5.84
C ILE A 33 30.72 -6.42 -4.55
N THR A 34 31.76 -6.04 -3.79
CA THR A 34 31.59 -5.21 -2.58
C THR A 34 31.12 -3.80 -2.94
N PHE A 35 31.60 -3.23 -4.04
CA PHE A 35 31.13 -1.94 -4.56
C PHE A 35 29.67 -2.02 -5.03
N LEU A 36 29.27 -3.08 -5.72
CA LEU A 36 27.88 -3.28 -6.15
C LEU A 36 26.92 -3.56 -4.97
N LEU A 37 27.39 -4.23 -3.91
CA LEU A 37 26.62 -4.40 -2.69
C LEU A 37 26.48 -3.09 -1.91
N PHE A 38 27.55 -2.29 -1.81
CA PHE A 38 27.48 -0.94 -1.24
C PHE A 38 26.64 0.01 -2.10
N PHE A 39 26.69 -0.13 -3.43
CA PHE A 39 25.90 0.68 -4.35
C PHE A 39 24.42 0.31 -4.30
N ASN A 40 24.07 -0.98 -4.15
CA ASN A 40 22.69 -1.39 -3.93
C ASN A 40 22.15 -0.98 -2.55
N LEU A 41 22.95 -1.09 -1.49
CA LEU A 41 22.59 -0.57 -0.16
C LEU A 41 22.46 0.96 -0.12
N TYR A 42 23.15 1.68 -1.02
CA TYR A 42 23.06 3.14 -1.14
C TYR A 42 21.91 3.59 -2.05
N MET A 43 21.43 2.73 -2.96
CA MET A 43 20.39 3.07 -3.94
C MET A 43 18.97 2.84 -3.43
N ASP A 44 18.78 2.11 -2.32
CA ASP A 44 17.45 1.84 -1.76
C ASP A 44 16.88 3.04 -0.98
N ASP A 45 17.74 3.89 -0.39
CA ASP A 45 17.35 5.15 0.30
C ASP A 45 17.58 6.42 -0.54
N GLY A 46 18.17 6.30 -1.75
CA GLY A 46 18.71 7.43 -2.51
C GLY A 46 17.71 8.21 -3.36
N TYR A 47 16.67 7.56 -3.91
CA TYR A 47 15.83 8.20 -4.93
C TYR A 47 14.97 9.35 -4.42
N VAL A 48 14.69 9.42 -3.11
CA VAL A 48 13.96 10.52 -2.48
C VAL A 48 14.92 11.65 -2.02
N LEU A 49 16.14 11.30 -1.63
CA LEU A 49 17.15 12.25 -1.13
C LEU A 49 17.95 12.96 -2.23
N GLU A 50 18.08 12.36 -3.43
CA GLU A 50 18.76 12.98 -4.57
C GLU A 50 18.02 14.23 -5.11
N ALA A 51 16.69 14.28 -4.93
CA ALA A 51 15.88 15.46 -5.22
C ALA A 51 16.15 16.60 -4.23
N GLU A 52 16.45 16.26 -2.97
CA GLU A 52 16.73 17.21 -1.89
C GLU A 52 18.16 17.80 -2.00
N LYS A 53 19.15 17.00 -2.43
CA LYS A 53 20.53 17.49 -2.65
C LYS A 53 20.70 18.37 -3.88
N ARG A 54 19.91 18.18 -4.95
CA ARG A 54 19.95 19.09 -6.12
C ARG A 54 19.42 20.49 -5.81
N GLN A 55 18.65 20.67 -4.73
CA GLN A 55 18.16 21.99 -4.30
C GLN A 55 19.15 22.80 -3.48
N LEU A 56 20.22 22.19 -2.94
CA LEU A 56 21.20 22.90 -2.10
C LEU A 56 22.44 23.39 -2.87
N GLY A 57 22.48 23.23 -4.21
CA GLY A 57 23.67 23.44 -5.02
C GLY A 57 23.64 24.62 -6.02
N GLU A 58 22.52 25.31 -6.20
CA GLU A 58 22.43 26.40 -7.19
C GLU A 58 21.86 27.68 -6.57
N THR A 59 22.78 28.57 -6.18
CA THR A 59 22.51 29.97 -5.90
C THR A 59 22.09 30.66 -7.21
N LEU A 60 20.80 30.63 -7.54
CA LEU A 60 20.24 31.42 -8.65
C LEU A 60 19.77 32.77 -8.13
N ILE A 61 20.63 33.78 -8.32
CA ILE A 61 20.28 35.20 -8.25
C ILE A 61 19.36 35.50 -9.44
N HIS A 62 18.05 35.53 -9.20
CA HIS A 62 17.09 36.15 -10.12
C HIS A 62 16.77 37.58 -9.66
N PRO A 63 16.67 38.57 -10.57
CA PRO A 63 16.37 39.95 -10.23
C PRO A 63 14.92 40.09 -9.71
N PRO A 64 14.64 41.08 -8.83
CA PRO A 64 13.33 41.23 -8.22
C PRO A 64 12.40 41.96 -9.20
N ASN A 65 11.65 41.22 -10.03
CA ASN A 65 10.42 41.76 -10.59
C ASN A 65 9.29 41.51 -9.57
N SER A 66 9.21 42.40 -8.57
CA SER A 66 8.23 42.32 -7.47
C SER A 66 6.88 42.96 -7.80
N GLU A 67 6.48 43.05 -9.06
CA GLU A 67 5.21 43.68 -9.45
C GLU A 67 4.32 42.72 -10.24
N ARG A 68 3.79 41.67 -9.58
CA ARG A 68 2.46 41.07 -9.86
C ARG A 68 2.02 39.90 -8.98
N TYR A 69 2.75 39.56 -7.91
CA TYR A 69 2.36 38.44 -7.04
C TYR A 69 1.83 38.93 -5.71
N VAL A 70 0.59 39.43 -5.74
CA VAL A 70 -0.23 39.61 -4.54
C VAL A 70 -1.28 38.50 -4.55
N HIS A 71 -0.87 37.27 -4.21
CA HIS A 71 -1.81 36.41 -3.49
C HIS A 71 -1.89 37.01 -2.11
N THR A 72 -2.89 37.87 -1.90
CA THR A 72 -3.23 38.34 -0.57
C THR A 72 -3.51 37.08 0.26
N PHE A 73 -2.67 36.77 1.25
CA PHE A 73 -2.87 35.74 2.28
C PHE A 73 -4.07 36.07 3.20
N ARG A 74 -5.17 36.57 2.62
CA ARG A 74 -6.45 36.74 3.32
C ARG A 74 -7.16 35.40 3.24
N ASP A 75 -7.43 34.83 4.40
CA ASP A 75 -8.03 33.51 4.66
C ASP A 75 -7.13 32.28 4.64
N LEU A 76 -6.10 32.29 5.49
CA LEU A 76 -5.57 31.05 6.11
C LEU A 76 -6.45 30.55 7.28
N SER A 77 -7.62 31.14 7.48
CA SER A 77 -8.42 31.01 8.70
C SER A 77 -9.29 29.75 8.75
N ASN A 78 -9.46 29.01 7.64
CA ASN A 78 -10.41 27.89 7.62
C ASN A 78 -10.02 26.68 6.73
N PHE A 79 -8.80 26.15 6.87
CA PHE A 79 -8.39 24.88 6.23
C PHE A 79 -9.19 23.64 6.65
N SER A 80 -10.08 23.80 7.63
CA SER A 80 -11.05 22.79 8.07
C SER A 80 -12.37 22.87 7.29
N GLY A 81 -12.66 24.01 6.65
CA GLY A 81 -13.87 24.24 5.87
C GLY A 81 -13.80 23.60 4.48
N THR A 82 -14.95 23.48 3.82
CA THR A 82 -15.02 23.04 2.42
C THR A 82 -14.67 24.18 1.46
N ILE A 83 -14.05 23.85 0.33
CA ILE A 83 -13.82 24.77 -0.79
C ILE A 83 -15.18 25.18 -1.37
N ASN A 84 -15.37 26.48 -1.61
CA ASN A 84 -16.62 27.02 -2.15
C ASN A 84 -16.74 26.71 -3.65
N VAL A 85 -17.34 25.56 -3.98
CA VAL A 85 -17.59 25.10 -5.35
C VAL A 85 -19.05 24.67 -5.46
N THR A 86 -19.76 25.18 -6.46
CA THR A 86 -21.12 24.71 -6.77
C THR A 86 -21.05 23.59 -7.78
N TYR A 87 -21.28 22.37 -7.33
CA TYR A 87 -21.23 21.18 -8.17
C TYR A 87 -22.53 21.00 -8.96
N ARG A 88 -22.41 20.56 -10.21
CA ARG A 88 -23.53 20.08 -11.01
C ARG A 88 -23.75 18.60 -10.72
N TYR A 89 -24.96 18.25 -10.31
CA TYR A 89 -25.39 16.86 -10.16
C TYR A 89 -25.89 16.37 -11.52
N LEU A 90 -25.13 15.47 -12.15
CA LEU A 90 -25.44 14.92 -13.46
C LEU A 90 -26.28 13.64 -13.35
N ALA A 91 -26.08 12.85 -12.29
CA ALA A 91 -26.92 11.72 -11.95
C ALA A 91 -26.88 11.41 -10.45
N GLY A 92 -28.04 11.08 -9.88
CA GLY A 92 -28.18 10.74 -8.46
C GLY A 92 -28.09 11.95 -7.54
N LEU A 93 -28.52 11.77 -6.29
CA LEU A 93 -28.45 12.78 -5.23
C LEU A 93 -27.92 12.14 -3.94
N PRO A 94 -27.13 12.89 -3.14
CA PRO A 94 -26.58 12.38 -1.90
C PRO A 94 -27.71 12.12 -0.91
N LEU A 95 -27.61 11.01 -0.19
CA LEU A 95 -28.57 10.66 0.86
C LEU A 95 -28.22 11.40 2.17
N PRO A 96 -29.21 11.76 3.01
CA PRO A 96 -28.97 12.48 4.26
C PRO A 96 -28.13 11.70 5.29
N ARG A 97 -28.09 10.37 5.17
CA ARG A 97 -27.40 9.48 6.11
C ARG A 97 -26.00 9.17 5.62
N LYS A 98 -25.00 9.42 6.47
CA LYS A 98 -23.61 9.01 6.22
C LYS A 98 -23.51 7.51 6.00
N LYS A 99 -22.77 7.14 4.96
CA LYS A 99 -22.39 5.76 4.64
C LYS A 99 -21.08 5.39 5.34
N TYR A 100 -20.67 4.14 5.24
CA TYR A 100 -19.39 3.71 5.80
C TYR A 100 -18.24 4.19 4.91
N LEU A 101 -18.34 3.95 3.60
CA LEU A 101 -17.29 4.25 2.63
C LEU A 101 -17.82 5.04 1.43
N THR A 102 -17.13 6.13 1.09
CA THR A 102 -17.24 6.77 -0.22
C THR A 102 -16.09 6.31 -1.11
N ILE A 103 -16.38 5.89 -2.34
CA ILE A 103 -15.36 5.60 -3.35
C ILE A 103 -15.38 6.74 -4.37
N GLY A 104 -14.29 7.49 -4.46
CA GLY A 104 -14.14 8.58 -5.42
C GLY A 104 -13.43 8.14 -6.69
N LEU A 105 -14.00 8.49 -7.83
CA LEU A 105 -13.42 8.31 -9.17
C LEU A 105 -13.37 9.67 -9.86
N SER A 106 -12.24 10.03 -10.44
CA SER A 106 -12.15 11.16 -11.38
C SER A 106 -11.84 10.63 -12.78
N SER A 107 -12.60 11.08 -13.77
CA SER A 107 -12.45 10.62 -15.16
C SER A 107 -12.37 11.81 -16.12
N VAL A 108 -11.48 11.67 -17.09
CA VAL A 108 -11.27 12.61 -18.21
C VAL A 108 -11.29 11.85 -19.52
N LYS A 109 -11.57 12.55 -20.62
CA LYS A 109 -11.65 11.95 -21.94
C LYS A 109 -10.28 11.43 -22.38
N ARG A 110 -10.18 10.10 -22.57
CA ARG A 110 -8.98 9.48 -23.12
C ARG A 110 -9.00 9.55 -24.65
N LYS A 111 -7.82 9.60 -25.26
CA LYS A 111 -7.67 9.45 -26.72
C LYS A 111 -7.99 8.02 -27.19
N LYS A 112 -7.75 7.03 -26.33
CA LYS A 112 -7.94 5.60 -26.60
C LYS A 112 -8.49 4.89 -25.37
N GLY A 113 -9.51 4.06 -25.56
CA GLY A 113 -10.17 3.30 -24.49
C GLY A 113 -11.05 4.16 -23.59
N ASN A 114 -12.01 3.53 -22.92
CA ASN A 114 -12.79 4.11 -21.82
C ASN A 114 -13.04 2.98 -20.81
N TYR A 115 -12.43 3.10 -19.63
CA TYR A 115 -12.44 2.05 -18.61
C TYR A 115 -13.40 2.35 -17.46
N LEU A 116 -13.94 3.57 -17.37
CA LEU A 116 -14.77 4.02 -16.25
C LEU A 116 -15.97 3.09 -16.03
N LEU A 117 -16.67 2.70 -17.10
CA LEU A 117 -17.83 1.82 -17.00
C LEU A 117 -17.44 0.42 -16.46
N GLU A 118 -16.26 -0.07 -16.81
CA GLU A 118 -15.75 -1.36 -16.32
C GLU A 118 -15.34 -1.25 -14.85
N THR A 119 -14.72 -0.14 -14.44
CA THR A 119 -14.40 0.16 -13.04
C THR A 119 -15.65 0.25 -12.17
N ILE A 120 -16.67 1.02 -12.60
CA ILE A 120 -17.95 1.12 -11.87
C ILE A 120 -18.62 -0.25 -11.76
N LYS A 121 -18.62 -1.02 -12.87
CA LYS A 121 -19.14 -2.40 -12.85
C LYS A 121 -18.37 -3.28 -11.88
N SER A 122 -17.04 -3.21 -11.87
CA SER A 122 -16.21 -4.00 -10.96
C SER A 122 -16.48 -3.67 -9.50
N ILE A 123 -16.65 -2.39 -9.14
CA ILE A 123 -16.98 -1.99 -7.76
C ILE A 123 -18.28 -2.65 -7.31
N PHE A 124 -19.31 -2.60 -8.14
CA PHE A 124 -20.63 -3.11 -7.76
C PHE A 124 -20.74 -4.63 -7.83
N ASP A 125 -20.21 -5.27 -8.85
CA ASP A 125 -20.27 -6.73 -9.03
C ASP A 125 -19.42 -7.47 -7.99
N GLN A 126 -18.32 -6.86 -7.54
CA GLN A 126 -17.43 -7.42 -6.53
C GLN A 126 -17.89 -7.11 -5.09
N SER A 127 -18.95 -6.31 -4.92
CA SER A 127 -19.53 -6.03 -3.61
C SER A 127 -20.68 -6.99 -3.30
N SER A 128 -20.70 -7.51 -2.07
CA SER A 128 -21.86 -8.22 -1.51
C SER A 128 -23.06 -7.29 -1.32
N TYR A 129 -24.25 -7.88 -1.13
CA TYR A 129 -25.48 -7.12 -0.88
C TYR A 129 -25.39 -6.25 0.40
N GLU A 130 -24.68 -6.74 1.41
CA GLU A 130 -24.41 -6.05 2.67
C GLU A 130 -23.50 -4.84 2.44
N GLU A 131 -22.40 -5.02 1.72
CA GLU A 131 -21.46 -3.93 1.39
C GLU A 131 -22.13 -2.82 0.57
N LEU A 132 -22.99 -3.19 -0.40
CA LEU A 132 -23.73 -2.22 -1.21
C LEU A 132 -24.65 -1.30 -0.40
N LYS A 133 -25.04 -1.68 0.82
CA LYS A 133 -25.82 -0.80 1.71
C LYS A 133 -24.95 0.30 2.34
N GLU A 134 -23.64 0.08 2.37
CA GLU A 134 -22.66 0.86 3.11
C GLU A 134 -21.69 1.66 2.24
N ILE A 135 -21.76 1.48 0.92
CA ILE A 135 -20.93 2.18 -0.08
C ILE A 135 -21.74 3.25 -0.81
N VAL A 136 -21.08 4.36 -1.11
CA VAL A 136 -21.49 5.30 -2.16
C VAL A 136 -20.31 5.56 -3.10
N VAL A 137 -20.54 5.46 -4.41
CA VAL A 137 -19.56 5.74 -5.46
C VAL A 137 -19.84 7.14 -6.01
N VAL A 138 -18.81 7.98 -6.08
CA VAL A 138 -18.89 9.33 -6.64
C VAL A 138 -17.95 9.42 -7.83
N VAL A 139 -18.53 9.70 -9.00
CA VAL A 139 -17.81 9.91 -10.25
C VAL A 139 -17.77 11.40 -10.53
N HIS A 140 -16.57 11.99 -10.48
CA HIS A 140 -16.30 13.33 -10.96
C HIS A 140 -15.91 13.25 -12.45
N LEU A 141 -16.82 13.66 -13.33
CA LEU A 141 -16.53 13.86 -14.75
C LEU A 141 -15.80 15.20 -14.90
N ALA A 142 -14.49 15.13 -14.93
CA ALA A 142 -13.61 16.29 -14.82
C ALA A 142 -13.20 16.86 -16.19
N ASP A 143 -13.66 16.28 -17.30
CA ASP A 143 -13.38 16.84 -18.63
C ASP A 143 -14.21 18.09 -18.92
N PHE A 144 -13.62 19.04 -19.66
CA PHE A 144 -14.31 20.27 -20.07
C PHE A 144 -15.15 20.06 -21.34
N ASP A 145 -14.99 18.94 -22.05
CA ASP A 145 -15.88 18.54 -23.14
C ASP A 145 -17.26 18.11 -22.60
N LEU A 146 -18.17 19.09 -22.51
CA LEU A 146 -19.53 18.88 -21.98
C LEU A 146 -20.33 17.86 -22.80
N VAL A 147 -20.13 17.80 -24.12
CA VAL A 147 -20.81 16.84 -25.00
C VAL A 147 -20.36 15.43 -24.68
N TRP A 148 -19.05 15.23 -24.45
CA TRP A 148 -18.54 13.94 -23.99
C TRP A 148 -19.09 13.56 -22.62
N CYS A 149 -19.12 14.51 -21.67
CA CYS A 149 -19.68 14.30 -20.35
C CYS A 149 -21.16 13.88 -20.41
N GLU A 150 -21.99 14.57 -21.19
CA GLU A 150 -23.42 14.25 -21.35
C GLU A 150 -23.63 12.85 -21.93
N ASN A 151 -22.89 12.48 -22.98
CA ASN A 151 -22.96 11.14 -23.57
C ASN A 151 -22.58 10.06 -22.55
N LEU A 152 -21.52 10.27 -21.77
CA LEU A 152 -21.07 9.32 -20.76
C LEU A 152 -22.08 9.19 -19.61
N VAL A 153 -22.73 10.29 -19.20
CA VAL A 153 -23.82 10.26 -18.21
C VAL A 153 -24.99 9.43 -18.71
N GLN A 154 -25.36 9.52 -19.99
CA GLN A 154 -26.41 8.68 -20.57
C GLN A 154 -26.03 7.20 -20.52
N GLU A 155 -24.78 6.85 -20.84
CA GLU A 155 -24.30 5.46 -20.74
C GLU A 155 -24.29 4.94 -19.30
N ILE A 156 -23.79 5.75 -18.35
CA ILE A 156 -23.79 5.43 -16.93
C ILE A 156 -25.23 5.23 -16.43
N THR A 157 -26.13 6.14 -16.78
CA THR A 157 -27.54 6.08 -16.37
C THR A 157 -28.20 4.82 -16.93
N ARG A 158 -27.96 4.49 -18.20
CA ARG A 158 -28.51 3.28 -18.82
C ARG A 158 -28.01 1.99 -18.16
N LYS A 159 -26.73 1.90 -17.82
CA LYS A 159 -26.12 0.67 -17.25
C LYS A 159 -26.34 0.53 -15.75
N PHE A 160 -26.39 1.63 -15.00
CA PHE A 160 -26.34 1.63 -13.54
C PHE A 160 -27.55 2.34 -12.89
N ALA A 161 -28.66 2.48 -13.60
CA ALA A 161 -29.89 3.14 -13.12
C ALA A 161 -30.30 2.70 -11.72
N HIS A 162 -30.25 1.40 -11.43
CA HIS A 162 -30.62 0.85 -10.14
C HIS A 162 -29.69 1.30 -8.99
N HIS A 163 -28.39 1.46 -9.24
CA HIS A 163 -27.46 2.03 -8.25
C HIS A 163 -27.69 3.53 -8.05
N ILE A 164 -28.03 4.27 -9.10
CA ILE A 164 -28.34 5.70 -9.03
C ILE A 164 -29.62 5.91 -8.20
N ILE A 165 -30.70 5.18 -8.50
CA ILE A 165 -31.98 5.25 -7.79
C ILE A 165 -31.81 4.86 -6.31
N ALA A 166 -30.96 3.86 -6.03
CA ALA A 166 -30.65 3.44 -4.67
C ALA A 166 -29.72 4.41 -3.90
N GLY A 167 -29.28 5.50 -4.52
CA GLY A 167 -28.34 6.46 -3.92
C GLY A 167 -26.93 5.90 -3.68
N ARG A 168 -26.54 4.89 -4.47
CA ARG A 168 -25.22 4.23 -4.41
C ARG A 168 -24.23 4.78 -5.44
N LEU A 169 -24.71 5.44 -6.49
CA LEU A 169 -23.88 6.06 -7.52
C LEU A 169 -24.30 7.52 -7.71
N LEU A 170 -23.33 8.42 -7.61
CA LEU A 170 -23.46 9.84 -7.89
C LEU A 170 -22.51 10.21 -9.03
N VAL A 171 -22.99 11.01 -9.98
CA VAL A 171 -22.17 11.59 -11.04
C VAL A 171 -22.23 13.10 -10.92
N ILE A 172 -21.07 13.72 -10.78
CA ILE A 172 -20.93 15.16 -10.57
C ILE A 172 -19.96 15.77 -11.58
N GLN A 173 -20.07 17.09 -11.72
CA GLN A 173 -19.11 17.91 -12.45
C GLN A 173 -18.83 19.19 -11.66
N ALA A 174 -17.55 19.57 -11.55
CA ALA A 174 -17.15 20.90 -11.17
C ALA A 174 -17.06 21.80 -12.43
N PRO A 175 -17.77 22.94 -12.49
CA PRO A 175 -17.67 23.85 -13.62
C PRO A 175 -16.27 24.44 -13.80
N GLU A 176 -15.86 24.69 -15.05
CA GLU A 176 -14.53 25.24 -15.39
C GLU A 176 -14.27 26.60 -14.74
N GLU A 177 -15.30 27.42 -14.50
CA GLU A 177 -15.15 28.73 -13.86
C GLU A 177 -14.58 28.67 -12.43
N TYR A 178 -14.64 27.51 -11.77
CA TYR A 178 -14.06 27.31 -10.44
C TYR A 178 -12.58 26.89 -10.49
N TYR A 179 -12.06 26.48 -11.65
CA TYR A 179 -10.67 26.07 -11.77
C TYR A 179 -9.74 27.29 -11.68
N PRO A 180 -8.60 27.18 -10.97
CA PRO A 180 -7.56 28.19 -11.05
C PRO A 180 -6.92 28.20 -12.45
N SER A 181 -6.17 29.25 -12.78
CA SER A 181 -5.51 29.37 -14.09
C SER A 181 -4.67 28.13 -14.41
N LEU A 182 -4.97 27.49 -15.54
CA LEU A 182 -4.18 26.39 -16.09
C LEU A 182 -3.17 26.86 -17.15
N ASP A 183 -3.05 28.18 -17.32
CA ASP A 183 -2.08 28.84 -18.19
C ASP A 183 -0.95 29.47 -17.36
N GLY A 184 0.24 29.57 -17.94
CA GLY A 184 1.41 30.18 -17.26
C GLY A 184 1.95 29.37 -16.08
N LEU A 185 1.71 28.06 -16.06
CA LEU A 185 2.08 27.17 -14.96
C LEU A 185 3.60 27.03 -14.77
N LYS A 186 4.02 26.82 -13.51
CA LYS A 186 5.43 26.58 -13.15
C LYS A 186 5.97 25.30 -13.77
N ARG A 187 7.20 25.37 -14.31
CA ARG A 187 7.89 24.25 -14.97
C ARG A 187 9.03 23.67 -14.13
N ASN A 188 8.71 23.28 -12.90
CA ASN A 188 9.70 22.83 -11.90
C ASN A 188 10.53 21.60 -12.32
N TYR A 189 10.03 20.76 -13.25
CA TYR A 189 10.67 19.51 -13.65
C TYR A 189 11.04 19.45 -15.15
N ASN A 190 11.08 20.60 -15.84
CA ASN A 190 11.32 20.68 -17.29
C ASN A 190 10.37 19.83 -18.16
N ASP A 191 9.20 19.47 -17.61
CA ASP A 191 8.16 18.80 -18.36
C ASP A 191 7.63 19.67 -19.51
N PRO A 192 7.18 19.05 -20.62
CA PRO A 192 6.40 19.73 -21.65
C PRO A 192 5.18 20.45 -21.07
N GLU A 193 4.81 21.59 -21.65
CA GLU A 193 3.73 22.45 -21.16
C GLU A 193 2.39 21.70 -21.01
N ASP A 194 2.07 20.83 -21.97
CA ASP A 194 0.86 20.00 -21.94
C ASP A 194 0.88 18.96 -20.80
N ARG A 195 2.04 18.41 -20.45
CA ARG A 195 2.20 17.54 -19.28
C ARG A 195 2.01 18.32 -17.98
N VAL A 196 2.58 19.53 -17.90
CA VAL A 196 2.41 20.42 -16.74
C VAL A 196 0.94 20.78 -16.56
N ARG A 197 0.26 21.20 -17.64
CA ARG A 197 -1.18 21.47 -17.62
C ARG A 197 -1.98 20.26 -17.17
N PHE A 198 -1.66 19.07 -17.69
CA PHE A 198 -2.34 17.83 -17.34
C PHE A 198 -2.20 17.50 -15.84
N ARG A 199 -0.97 17.44 -15.31
CA ARG A 199 -0.75 17.10 -13.88
C ARG A 199 -1.34 18.16 -12.94
N SER A 200 -1.30 19.43 -13.34
CA SER A 200 -1.85 20.52 -12.53
C SER A 200 -3.36 20.52 -12.52
N LYS A 201 -4.00 20.25 -13.66
CA LYS A 201 -5.45 20.04 -13.71
C LYS A 201 -5.87 18.84 -12.87
N GLN A 202 -5.15 17.72 -12.96
CA GLN A 202 -5.44 16.51 -12.18
C GLN A 202 -5.42 16.77 -10.66
N ASN A 203 -4.49 17.58 -10.16
CA ASN A 203 -4.49 18.01 -8.75
C ASN A 203 -5.80 18.72 -8.37
N VAL A 204 -6.29 19.63 -9.23
CA VAL A 204 -7.56 20.35 -9.01
C VAL A 204 -8.76 19.39 -9.12
N ASP A 205 -8.75 18.47 -10.09
CA ASP A 205 -9.80 17.47 -10.30
C ASP A 205 -10.01 16.62 -9.03
N TYR A 206 -8.91 16.16 -8.42
CA TYR A 206 -8.95 15.42 -7.17
C TYR A 206 -9.33 16.30 -5.97
N ALA A 207 -8.80 17.52 -5.88
CA ALA A 207 -9.19 18.46 -4.83
C ALA A 207 -10.70 18.69 -4.79
N PHE A 208 -11.32 18.89 -5.95
CA PHE A 208 -12.76 19.08 -6.07
C PHE A 208 -13.56 17.81 -5.78
N LEU A 209 -13.09 16.64 -6.20
CA LEU A 209 -13.73 15.37 -5.83
C LEU A 209 -13.70 15.12 -4.31
N LEU A 210 -12.54 15.34 -3.68
CA LEU A 210 -12.36 15.19 -2.23
C LEU A 210 -13.27 16.16 -1.46
N ASN A 211 -13.30 17.42 -1.89
CA ASN A 211 -14.12 18.45 -1.28
C ASN A 211 -15.61 18.07 -1.26
N PHE A 212 -16.13 17.57 -2.39
CA PHE A 212 -17.51 17.09 -2.49
C PHE A 212 -17.79 15.91 -1.54
N CYS A 213 -16.83 14.99 -1.39
CA CYS A 213 -17.01 13.75 -0.64
C CYS A 213 -16.92 13.91 0.89
N THR A 214 -16.49 15.07 1.40
CA THR A 214 -16.21 15.37 2.82
C THR A 214 -17.23 14.80 3.81
N ASN A 215 -18.53 14.92 3.52
CA ASN A 215 -19.58 14.62 4.48
C ASN A 215 -20.46 13.41 4.10
N LEU A 216 -20.08 12.64 3.08
CA LEU A 216 -20.90 11.52 2.58
C LEU A 216 -20.74 10.23 3.40
N SER A 217 -19.55 10.01 3.97
CA SER A 217 -19.20 8.76 4.66
C SER A 217 -18.29 8.99 5.86
N HIS A 218 -17.96 7.90 6.57
CA HIS A 218 -16.92 7.90 7.61
C HIS A 218 -15.51 7.79 7.02
N PHE A 219 -15.36 7.02 5.95
CA PHE A 219 -14.11 6.81 5.24
C PHE A 219 -14.25 7.14 3.75
N TYR A 220 -13.12 7.45 3.12
CA TYR A 220 -13.04 7.73 1.69
C TYR A 220 -11.90 6.94 1.05
N MET A 221 -12.21 6.23 -0.03
CA MET A 221 -11.26 5.53 -0.88
C MET A 221 -11.08 6.30 -2.18
N MET A 222 -9.85 6.70 -2.48
CA MET A 222 -9.49 7.23 -3.79
C MET A 222 -9.15 6.09 -4.74
N LEU A 223 -9.79 6.07 -5.91
CA LEU A 223 -9.49 5.17 -7.02
C LEU A 223 -9.36 5.96 -8.33
N GLU A 224 -8.73 5.34 -9.31
CA GLU A 224 -8.69 5.82 -10.70
C GLU A 224 -9.85 5.20 -11.52
N ASP A 225 -10.12 5.74 -12.71
CA ASP A 225 -11.22 5.29 -13.56
C ASP A 225 -10.92 4.01 -14.37
N ASP A 226 -9.77 3.37 -14.14
CA ASP A 226 -9.33 2.13 -14.79
C ASP A 226 -8.83 1.07 -13.79
N VAL A 227 -9.66 0.78 -12.79
CA VAL A 227 -9.36 -0.12 -11.68
C VAL A 227 -10.32 -1.31 -11.65
N ARG A 228 -9.77 -2.50 -11.41
CA ARG A 228 -10.51 -3.71 -11.06
C ARG A 228 -10.43 -3.95 -9.55
N CYS A 229 -11.55 -4.29 -8.93
CA CYS A 229 -11.65 -4.57 -7.50
C CYS A 229 -11.53 -6.08 -7.21
N SER A 230 -10.99 -6.41 -6.05
CA SER A 230 -11.12 -7.73 -5.44
C SER A 230 -12.53 -7.95 -4.89
N ARG A 231 -12.92 -9.22 -4.76
CA ARG A 231 -14.22 -9.61 -4.23
C ARG A 231 -14.35 -9.26 -2.75
N ASN A 232 -15.50 -8.72 -2.36
CA ASN A 232 -15.83 -8.29 -1.00
C ASN A 232 -14.77 -7.35 -0.38
N PHE A 233 -14.21 -6.45 -1.19
CA PHE A 233 -13.10 -5.59 -0.77
C PHE A 233 -13.45 -4.70 0.44
N LEU A 234 -14.71 -4.28 0.62
CA LEU A 234 -15.09 -3.45 1.77
C LEU A 234 -15.02 -4.26 3.07
N THR A 235 -15.35 -5.54 3.05
CA THR A 235 -15.24 -6.44 4.18
C THR A 235 -13.78 -6.57 4.60
N SER A 236 -12.90 -6.79 3.63
CA SER A 236 -11.44 -6.83 3.84
C SER A 236 -10.90 -5.51 4.41
N LEU A 237 -11.34 -4.38 3.84
CA LEU A 237 -10.99 -3.04 4.31
C LEU A 237 -11.45 -2.79 5.75
N LYS A 238 -12.66 -3.23 6.11
CA LYS A 238 -13.19 -3.12 7.48
C LYS A 238 -12.35 -3.89 8.50
N LYS A 239 -11.95 -5.12 8.19
CA LYS A 239 -11.06 -5.92 9.05
C LYS A 239 -9.76 -5.15 9.34
N VAL A 240 -9.17 -4.57 8.30
CA VAL A 240 -7.95 -3.78 8.38
C VAL A 240 -8.15 -2.50 9.22
N ILE A 241 -9.24 -1.77 9.04
CA ILE A 241 -9.54 -0.58 9.85
C ILE A 241 -9.71 -0.97 11.32
N THR A 242 -10.44 -2.05 11.59
CA THR A 242 -10.69 -2.53 12.96
C THR A 242 -9.41 -2.99 13.64
N SER A 243 -8.48 -3.65 12.93
CA SER A 243 -7.18 -4.04 13.52
C SER A 243 -6.29 -2.86 13.86
N ARG A 244 -6.60 -1.66 13.35
CA ARG A 244 -5.89 -0.40 13.62
C ARG A 244 -6.68 0.54 14.53
N GLU A 245 -7.74 0.07 15.18
CA GLU A 245 -8.50 0.87 16.12
C GLU A 245 -7.59 1.36 17.27
N GLY A 246 -7.61 2.67 17.55
CA GLY A 246 -6.71 3.30 18.52
C GLY A 246 -5.33 3.69 18.01
N SER A 247 -4.94 3.29 16.79
CA SER A 247 -3.68 3.70 16.15
C SER A 247 -3.85 4.99 15.34
N TYR A 248 -2.82 5.85 15.36
CA TYR A 248 -2.79 7.04 14.50
C TYR A 248 -2.38 6.67 13.07
N TRP A 249 -3.15 7.15 12.09
CA TRP A 249 -2.79 7.10 10.68
C TRP A 249 -3.50 8.22 9.92
N VAL A 250 -2.86 8.63 8.83
CA VAL A 250 -3.28 9.67 7.88
C VAL A 250 -3.83 9.03 6.61
N MET A 251 -3.16 7.97 6.14
CA MET A 251 -3.50 7.25 4.91
C MET A 251 -3.15 5.77 5.06
N LEU A 252 -4.06 4.90 4.66
CA LEU A 252 -3.83 3.46 4.48
C LEU A 252 -3.81 3.12 2.98
N GLU A 253 -2.95 2.19 2.58
CA GLU A 253 -2.75 1.82 1.18
C GLU A 253 -3.18 0.37 0.91
N PHE A 254 -4.06 0.18 -0.08
CA PHE A 254 -4.58 -1.12 -0.54
C PHE A 254 -4.16 -1.45 -1.98
N SER A 255 -3.21 -0.69 -2.52
CA SER A 255 -2.42 -0.99 -3.70
C SER A 255 -1.10 -0.22 -3.63
N LYS A 256 -0.05 -0.77 -4.23
CA LYS A 256 1.24 -0.08 -4.37
C LYS A 256 1.27 0.95 -5.51
N LEU A 257 0.23 0.99 -6.35
CA LEU A 257 0.20 1.80 -7.56
C LEU A 257 -0.36 3.20 -7.31
N GLY A 258 0.48 4.23 -7.40
CA GLY A 258 0.05 5.64 -7.51
C GLY A 258 -1.06 6.05 -6.54
N TYR A 259 -2.18 6.56 -7.07
CA TYR A 259 -3.39 6.96 -6.32
C TYR A 259 -4.39 5.84 -6.04
N ILE A 260 -4.14 4.64 -6.57
CA ILE A 260 -5.08 3.54 -6.46
C ILE A 260 -5.05 3.02 -5.02
N GLY A 261 -6.23 2.88 -4.43
CA GLY A 261 -6.41 2.21 -3.15
C GLY A 261 -5.94 3.04 -1.95
N LYS A 262 -6.00 4.38 -2.02
CA LYS A 262 -5.64 5.25 -0.88
C LYS A 262 -6.86 5.58 -0.04
N LEU A 263 -6.87 5.09 1.20
CA LEU A 263 -7.94 5.26 2.16
C LEU A 263 -7.62 6.39 3.14
N TYR A 264 -8.61 7.24 3.38
CA TYR A 264 -8.56 8.37 4.30
C TYR A 264 -9.78 8.38 5.23
N HIS A 265 -9.64 8.99 6.41
CA HIS A 265 -10.81 9.40 7.17
C HIS A 265 -11.50 10.58 6.47
N SER A 266 -12.83 10.55 6.37
CA SER A 266 -13.58 11.61 5.68
C SER A 266 -13.43 12.99 6.34
N ARG A 267 -13.12 13.03 7.65
CA ARG A 267 -12.85 14.28 8.39
C ARG A 267 -11.59 15.01 7.90
N ASP A 268 -10.65 14.31 7.27
CA ASP A 268 -9.37 14.85 6.84
C ASP A 268 -9.39 15.31 5.37
N LEU A 269 -10.47 15.03 4.62
CA LEU A 269 -10.59 15.40 3.21
C LEU A 269 -10.54 16.91 2.95
N PRO A 270 -11.15 17.80 3.76
CA PRO A 270 -11.03 19.24 3.52
C PRO A 270 -9.58 19.70 3.49
N ARG A 271 -8.77 19.18 4.43
CA ARG A 271 -7.35 19.51 4.52
C ARG A 271 -6.58 18.98 3.31
N LEU A 272 -6.84 17.74 2.90
CA LEU A 272 -6.21 17.16 1.71
C LEU A 272 -6.60 17.89 0.42
N ALA A 273 -7.87 18.25 0.28
CA ALA A 273 -8.37 19.01 -0.87
C ALA A 273 -7.68 20.38 -0.98
N HIS A 274 -7.57 21.11 0.12
CA HIS A 274 -6.83 22.38 0.16
C HIS A 274 -5.34 22.19 -0.14
N PHE A 275 -4.73 21.11 0.36
CA PHE A 275 -3.33 20.82 0.09
C PHE A 275 -3.07 20.60 -1.41
N LEU A 276 -3.87 19.76 -2.05
CA LEU A 276 -3.76 19.52 -3.50
C LEU A 276 -4.03 20.79 -4.32
N LEU A 277 -5.03 21.58 -3.93
CA LEU A 277 -5.32 22.85 -4.59
C LEU A 277 -4.22 23.88 -4.39
N MET A 278 -3.60 23.94 -3.21
CA MET A 278 -2.52 24.89 -2.91
C MET A 278 -1.26 24.58 -3.73
N PHE A 279 -0.94 23.30 -3.90
CA PHE A 279 0.27 22.85 -4.58
C PHE A 279 0.03 22.38 -6.03
N TYR A 280 -1.12 22.73 -6.63
CA TYR A 280 -1.52 22.18 -7.93
C TYR A 280 -0.50 22.45 -9.05
N GLN A 281 0.23 23.56 -8.98
CA GLN A 281 1.27 23.90 -9.97
C GLN A 281 2.62 23.21 -9.69
N GLU A 282 2.86 22.82 -8.44
CA GLU A 282 4.21 22.50 -8.00
C GLU A 282 4.67 21.12 -8.45
N MET A 283 3.85 20.08 -8.25
CA MET A 283 4.21 18.70 -8.58
C MET A 283 3.00 17.81 -8.89
N PRO A 284 3.19 16.63 -9.49
CA PRO A 284 2.12 15.67 -9.69
C PRO A 284 1.48 15.26 -8.37
N CYS A 285 0.20 14.88 -8.47
CA CYS A 285 -0.60 14.48 -7.33
C CYS A 285 0.09 13.37 -6.50
N ASP A 286 0.77 12.39 -7.13
CA ASP A 286 1.28 11.20 -6.43
C ASP A 286 2.35 11.59 -5.42
N TRP A 287 3.15 12.57 -5.79
CA TRP A 287 4.23 13.09 -4.95
C TRP A 287 3.67 13.95 -3.82
N LEU A 288 2.63 14.73 -4.12
CA LEU A 288 1.93 15.51 -3.10
C LEU A 288 1.39 14.64 -1.97
N LEU A 289 0.88 13.44 -2.25
CA LEU A 289 0.41 12.54 -1.19
C LEU A 289 1.50 12.12 -0.20
N ILE A 290 2.70 11.83 -0.73
CA ILE A 290 3.85 11.45 0.09
C ILE A 290 4.20 12.61 1.03
N HIS A 291 4.24 13.82 0.51
CA HIS A 291 4.48 15.02 1.31
C HIS A 291 3.35 15.28 2.31
N PHE A 292 2.09 15.15 1.93
CA PHE A 292 0.95 15.32 2.83
C PHE A 292 1.03 14.37 4.03
N ARG A 293 1.30 13.09 3.76
CA ARG A 293 1.47 12.05 4.77
C ARG A 293 2.65 12.37 5.72
N GLY A 294 3.80 12.73 5.14
CA GLY A 294 5.01 13.08 5.90
C GLY A 294 4.84 14.33 6.77
N LEU A 295 4.17 15.37 6.27
CA LEU A 295 3.84 16.59 7.02
C LEU A 295 2.90 16.33 8.19
N LEU A 296 2.08 15.28 8.11
CA LEU A 296 1.20 14.82 9.17
C LEU A 296 1.84 13.74 10.07
N ALA A 297 3.17 13.69 10.09
CA ALA A 297 3.95 12.80 10.94
C ALA A 297 3.72 11.30 10.73
N GLN A 298 3.13 10.88 9.60
CA GLN A 298 3.18 9.49 9.14
C GLN A 298 4.30 9.34 8.10
N LYS A 299 5.50 8.98 8.57
CA LYS A 299 6.65 8.76 7.67
C LYS A 299 6.47 7.46 6.88
N ASP A 300 6.11 6.40 7.58
CA ASP A 300 6.05 5.06 7.04
C ASP A 300 4.79 4.82 6.20
N VAL A 301 4.97 4.03 5.13
CA VAL A 301 3.87 3.54 4.31
C VAL A 301 3.14 2.45 5.09
N ILE A 302 1.84 2.63 5.31
CA ILE A 302 0.98 1.60 5.89
C ILE A 302 0.21 0.93 4.74
N ARG A 303 0.78 -0.15 4.20
CA ARG A 303 0.24 -0.86 3.02
C ARG A 303 -0.13 -2.30 3.37
N PHE A 304 -1.27 -2.76 2.88
CA PHE A 304 -1.83 -4.08 3.20
C PHE A 304 -1.65 -5.08 2.06
N LYS A 305 -1.47 -6.37 2.41
CA LYS A 305 -1.49 -7.51 1.48
C LYS A 305 -2.63 -8.50 1.79
N PRO A 306 -3.25 -9.10 0.76
CA PRO A 306 -3.07 -8.80 -0.66
C PRO A 306 -3.65 -7.42 -1.03
N SER A 307 -3.16 -6.84 -2.14
CA SER A 307 -3.73 -5.62 -2.70
C SER A 307 -5.17 -5.87 -3.12
N LEU A 308 -6.07 -4.92 -2.82
CA LEU A 308 -7.50 -5.06 -3.11
C LEU A 308 -7.91 -4.49 -4.47
N PHE A 309 -7.00 -3.78 -5.15
CA PHE A 309 -7.27 -3.04 -6.37
C PHE A 309 -6.16 -3.22 -7.40
N GLN A 310 -6.54 -3.39 -8.67
CA GLN A 310 -5.62 -3.59 -9.78
C GLN A 310 -5.90 -2.63 -10.92
N HIS A 311 -4.88 -1.88 -11.32
CA HIS A 311 -4.90 -1.11 -12.56
C HIS A 311 -5.12 -2.01 -13.80
N MET A 312 -6.12 -1.70 -14.60
CA MET A 312 -6.50 -2.41 -15.83
C MET A 312 -6.37 -1.57 -17.11
N GLY A 313 -6.08 -0.26 -16.99
CA GLY A 313 -5.92 0.63 -18.13
C GLY A 313 -4.69 0.31 -18.97
N TYR A 314 -4.87 -0.11 -20.22
CA TYR A 314 -3.73 -0.31 -21.13
C TYR A 314 -3.22 1.00 -21.74
N TYR A 315 -4.09 2.01 -21.86
CA TYR A 315 -3.76 3.32 -22.44
C TYR A 315 -3.98 4.43 -21.43
N SER A 316 -2.93 5.21 -21.16
CA SER A 316 -2.97 6.37 -20.28
C SER A 316 -3.91 7.46 -20.82
N SER A 317 -4.58 8.17 -19.91
CA SER A 317 -5.32 9.40 -20.22
C SER A 317 -4.41 10.50 -20.79
N TYR A 318 -3.14 10.54 -20.38
CA TYR A 318 -2.13 11.42 -20.97
C TYR A 318 -1.63 10.84 -22.30
N LYS A 319 -2.08 11.45 -23.41
CA LYS A 319 -1.68 11.14 -24.80
C LYS A 319 -1.94 9.71 -25.29
N GLY A 320 -2.56 8.81 -24.50
CA GLY A 320 -2.81 7.43 -24.93
C GLY A 320 -1.54 6.57 -24.94
N ALA A 321 -0.54 6.89 -24.12
CA ALA A 321 0.67 6.07 -23.97
C ALA A 321 0.32 4.69 -23.39
N GLU A 322 1.05 3.65 -23.79
CA GLU A 322 0.86 2.31 -23.22
C GLU A 322 1.27 2.29 -21.75
N ASN A 323 0.44 1.70 -20.90
CA ASN A 323 0.71 1.47 -19.50
C ASN A 323 0.49 -0.01 -19.16
N LYS A 324 1.54 -0.67 -18.69
CA LYS A 324 1.53 -2.10 -18.31
C LYS A 324 1.76 -2.30 -16.81
N LEU A 325 1.63 -1.25 -16.02
CA LEU A 325 1.78 -1.33 -14.57
C LEU A 325 0.73 -2.27 -13.99
N LYS A 326 1.22 -3.23 -13.20
CA LYS A 326 0.44 -4.22 -12.47
C LYS A 326 0.88 -4.26 -11.01
N ASP A 327 -0.05 -4.65 -10.14
CA ASP A 327 0.22 -4.88 -8.74
C ASP A 327 0.36 -6.40 -8.57
N ASP A 328 1.58 -6.87 -8.32
CA ASP A 328 1.88 -8.30 -8.17
C ASP A 328 1.28 -8.89 -6.89
N ASP A 329 0.89 -8.04 -5.94
CA ASP A 329 0.22 -8.42 -4.71
C ASP A 329 -1.31 -8.49 -4.85
N PHE A 330 -1.87 -8.19 -6.02
CA PHE A 330 -3.32 -8.20 -6.23
C PHE A 330 -3.87 -9.61 -6.34
N GLU A 331 -4.90 -9.89 -5.54
CA GLU A 331 -5.65 -11.14 -5.58
C GLU A 331 -7.15 -10.87 -5.72
N GLU A 332 -7.71 -11.17 -6.91
CA GLU A 332 -9.13 -10.90 -7.23
C GLU A 332 -10.09 -11.69 -6.34
N ASP A 333 -9.81 -12.98 -6.14
CA ASP A 333 -10.61 -13.90 -5.34
C ASP A 333 -10.01 -14.09 -3.92
N SER A 334 -9.49 -13.03 -3.31
CA SER A 334 -8.95 -13.04 -1.93
C SER A 334 -10.05 -13.21 -0.87
N ILE A 335 -10.75 -14.34 -0.93
CA ILE A 335 -11.75 -14.78 0.05
C ILE A 335 -11.07 -15.14 1.38
N ASP A 336 -9.74 -15.29 1.36
CA ASP A 336 -8.97 -15.94 2.40
C ASP A 336 -8.08 -14.99 3.22
N ILE A 337 -8.49 -13.74 3.39
CA ILE A 337 -7.79 -12.78 4.25
C ILE A 337 -8.06 -13.13 5.72
N PRO A 338 -7.01 -13.34 6.55
CA PRO A 338 -7.19 -13.69 7.96
C PRO A 338 -7.96 -12.64 8.72
N ASP A 339 -8.72 -13.09 9.73
CA ASP A 339 -9.49 -12.22 10.61
C ASP A 339 -8.60 -11.56 11.66
N ASN A 340 -7.56 -12.26 12.11
CA ASN A 340 -6.63 -11.84 13.17
C ASN A 340 -7.32 -11.03 14.30
N PRO A 341 -8.16 -11.69 15.14
CA PRO A 341 -8.88 -11.03 16.22
C PRO A 341 -7.95 -10.20 17.14
N PRO A 342 -8.43 -9.08 17.72
CA PRO A 342 -7.64 -8.23 18.58
C PRO A 342 -6.99 -9.03 19.72
N ALA A 343 -5.66 -8.89 19.85
CA ALA A 343 -4.87 -9.67 20.77
C ALA A 343 -3.65 -8.90 21.28
N SER A 344 -3.16 -9.31 22.45
CA SER A 344 -1.85 -8.94 22.96
C SER A 344 -0.85 -10.03 22.63
N LEU A 345 0.34 -9.64 22.14
CA LEU A 345 1.39 -10.57 21.73
C LEU A 345 2.59 -10.46 22.66
N TYR A 346 3.10 -11.61 23.09
CA TYR A 346 4.24 -11.71 23.99
C TYR A 346 5.21 -12.79 23.50
N THR A 347 6.48 -12.63 23.81
CA THR A 347 7.51 -13.64 23.55
C THR A 347 8.65 -13.48 24.55
N ASN A 348 9.30 -14.58 24.90
CA ASN A 348 10.57 -14.57 25.63
C ASN A 348 11.78 -14.74 24.71
N ILE A 349 11.56 -14.88 23.39
CA ILE A 349 12.61 -14.92 22.38
C ILE A 349 13.24 -13.52 22.30
N ASN A 350 14.56 -13.45 22.29
CA ASN A 350 15.29 -12.19 22.23
C ASN A 350 15.02 -11.47 20.90
N VAL A 351 14.27 -10.39 20.93
CA VAL A 351 13.87 -9.59 19.76
C VAL A 351 15.07 -8.88 19.14
N PHE A 352 15.14 -8.85 17.81
CA PHE A 352 16.08 -8.02 17.06
C PHE A 352 15.47 -6.64 16.80
N GLU A 353 16.15 -5.58 17.28
CA GLU A 353 15.77 -4.18 17.07
C GLU A 353 14.27 -3.91 17.34
N SER A 354 13.55 -3.38 16.35
CA SER A 354 12.12 -3.06 16.44
C SER A 354 11.22 -4.16 15.88
N TYR A 355 11.74 -5.36 15.58
CA TYR A 355 10.97 -6.46 14.97
C TYR A 355 10.17 -7.27 16.01
N ASP A 356 9.38 -6.57 16.82
CA ASP A 356 8.64 -7.16 17.93
C ASP A 356 7.52 -8.12 17.49
N ALA A 357 6.92 -8.78 18.48
CA ALA A 357 5.95 -9.84 18.25
C ALA A 357 4.69 -9.37 17.51
N THR A 358 4.29 -8.10 17.68
CA THR A 358 3.06 -7.57 17.06
C THR A 358 3.15 -7.55 15.53
N LYS A 359 4.36 -7.39 14.99
CA LYS A 359 4.59 -7.35 13.54
C LYS A 359 4.21 -8.64 12.83
N ALA A 360 4.47 -9.81 13.43
CA ALA A 360 4.07 -11.10 12.85
C ALA A 360 2.55 -11.30 12.75
N TYR A 361 1.76 -10.50 13.47
CA TYR A 361 0.29 -10.58 13.47
C TYR A 361 -0.36 -9.50 12.61
N SER A 362 0.45 -8.65 12.00
CA SER A 362 0.00 -7.56 11.14
C SER A 362 -0.31 -8.05 9.73
N SER A 363 -1.23 -7.36 9.07
CA SER A 363 -1.50 -7.52 7.64
C SER A 363 -0.72 -6.50 6.78
N ILE A 364 0.19 -5.73 7.40
CA ILE A 364 1.05 -4.77 6.71
C ILE A 364 2.21 -5.49 6.02
N ILE A 365 2.58 -4.98 4.84
CA ILE A 365 3.78 -5.35 4.10
C ILE A 365 5.06 -5.21 4.92
N ASP A 366 5.92 -6.22 4.83
CA ASP A 366 7.26 -6.24 5.43
C ASP A 366 7.29 -6.11 6.97
N GLU A 367 6.13 -6.21 7.63
CA GLU A 367 6.04 -6.42 9.08
C GLU A 367 6.13 -7.91 9.39
N TYR A 368 7.19 -8.31 10.08
CA TYR A 368 7.39 -9.65 10.62
C TYR A 368 8.10 -9.58 11.98
N PHE A 369 7.96 -10.63 12.78
CA PHE A 369 8.78 -10.78 13.99
C PHE A 369 10.15 -11.31 13.60
N TRP A 370 11.23 -10.76 14.19
CA TRP A 370 12.58 -11.27 14.00
C TRP A 370 13.29 -11.40 15.35
N GLY A 371 13.58 -12.65 15.72
CA GLY A 371 14.26 -13.01 16.95
C GLY A 371 15.66 -13.53 16.69
N LYS A 372 16.54 -13.33 17.67
CA LYS A 372 17.82 -14.03 17.80
C LYS A 372 17.59 -15.54 17.99
N PRO A 373 18.64 -16.38 17.89
CA PRO A 373 18.50 -17.84 17.93
C PRO A 373 17.72 -18.31 19.16
N PRO A 374 16.57 -18.99 18.98
CA PRO A 374 15.73 -19.43 20.09
C PRO A 374 16.25 -20.72 20.73
N CYS A 375 15.93 -20.88 22.01
CA CYS A 375 16.23 -22.06 22.82
C CYS A 375 15.00 -22.95 23.01
N THR A 376 15.21 -24.23 23.30
CA THR A 376 14.14 -25.14 23.74
C THR A 376 13.35 -24.52 24.91
N GLY A 377 12.03 -24.49 24.78
CA GLY A 377 11.12 -23.92 25.77
C GLY A 377 10.79 -22.44 25.58
N ASP A 378 11.51 -21.74 24.68
CA ASP A 378 11.09 -20.40 24.26
C ASP A 378 9.72 -20.45 23.57
N PHE A 379 9.02 -19.32 23.61
CA PHE A 379 7.66 -19.24 23.10
C PHE A 379 7.34 -17.88 22.48
N PHE A 380 6.36 -17.92 21.59
CA PHE A 380 5.65 -16.77 21.07
C PHE A 380 4.16 -17.00 21.33
N ILE A 381 3.50 -16.08 22.04
CA ILE A 381 2.11 -16.24 22.49
C ILE A 381 1.25 -15.05 22.04
N ILE A 382 0.05 -15.39 21.59
CA ILE A 382 -1.02 -14.48 21.20
C ILE A 382 -2.15 -14.70 22.20
N ILE A 383 -2.63 -13.63 22.83
CA ILE A 383 -3.69 -13.67 23.83
C ILE A 383 -4.81 -12.77 23.35
N PHE A 384 -5.93 -13.36 22.97
CA PHE A 384 -7.07 -12.60 22.48
C PHE A 384 -7.68 -11.75 23.59
N ASN A 385 -8.13 -10.55 23.22
CA ASN A 385 -8.86 -9.67 24.12
C ASN A 385 -10.22 -10.28 24.52
N LYS A 386 -10.78 -11.13 23.64
CA LYS A 386 -12.00 -11.91 23.87
C LYS A 386 -11.77 -13.35 23.40
N PRO A 387 -12.14 -14.37 24.20
CA PRO A 387 -12.11 -15.75 23.74
C PRO A 387 -12.86 -15.90 22.42
N THR A 388 -12.24 -16.56 21.44
CA THR A 388 -12.71 -16.59 20.06
C THR A 388 -12.69 -18.02 19.51
N LYS A 389 -13.74 -18.39 18.79
CA LYS A 389 -13.81 -19.66 18.07
C LYS A 389 -13.01 -19.56 16.77
N ILE A 390 -11.92 -20.31 16.67
CA ILE A 390 -11.00 -20.29 15.52
C ILE A 390 -11.27 -21.49 14.62
N SER A 391 -11.45 -21.27 13.33
CA SER A 391 -11.66 -22.31 12.32
C SER A 391 -10.35 -22.76 11.67
N ARG A 392 -9.39 -21.84 11.48
CA ARG A 392 -8.11 -22.13 10.84
C ARG A 392 -6.98 -21.30 11.43
N ILE A 393 -5.80 -21.91 11.51
CA ILE A 393 -4.54 -21.26 11.92
C ILE A 393 -3.48 -21.57 10.86
N LYS A 394 -2.81 -20.54 10.35
CA LYS A 394 -1.67 -20.68 9.44
C LYS A 394 -0.52 -19.80 9.93
N ILE A 395 0.66 -20.37 10.07
CA ILE A 395 1.86 -19.66 10.52
C ILE A 395 2.99 -19.97 9.56
N LEU A 396 3.61 -18.91 9.05
CA LEU A 396 4.73 -18.97 8.10
C LEU A 396 5.98 -18.34 8.71
N THR A 397 7.14 -18.96 8.49
CA THR A 397 8.44 -18.46 8.96
C THR A 397 9.42 -18.19 7.82
N GLY A 398 10.53 -17.51 8.13
CA GLY A 398 11.54 -17.07 7.16
C GLY A 398 11.03 -15.97 6.21
N THR A 399 11.83 -15.58 5.22
CA THR A 399 11.43 -14.69 4.11
C THR A 399 12.09 -15.16 2.80
N GLU A 400 11.76 -14.55 1.65
CA GLU A 400 12.39 -14.91 0.37
C GLU A 400 13.89 -14.61 0.36
N ASP A 401 14.29 -13.51 1.00
CA ASP A 401 15.67 -13.05 1.15
C ASP A 401 16.42 -13.79 2.28
N ARG A 402 15.71 -14.31 3.30
CA ARG A 402 16.28 -15.01 4.46
C ARG A 402 15.63 -16.36 4.67
N GLN A 403 15.95 -17.28 3.75
CA GLN A 403 15.34 -18.62 3.72
C GLN A 403 15.79 -19.52 4.87
N ASN A 404 16.89 -19.18 5.55
CA ASN A 404 17.41 -19.95 6.68
C ASN A 404 16.82 -19.52 8.04
N ASP A 405 16.19 -18.33 8.12
CA ASP A 405 15.64 -17.81 9.37
C ASP A 405 14.23 -18.38 9.63
N ILE A 406 14.09 -19.70 9.52
CA ILE A 406 12.84 -20.44 9.70
C ILE A 406 12.80 -21.17 11.05
N LEU A 407 11.61 -21.57 11.48
CA LEU A 407 11.47 -22.44 12.65
C LEU A 407 11.72 -23.91 12.27
N HIS A 408 12.79 -24.49 12.79
CA HIS A 408 13.12 -25.90 12.51
C HIS A 408 12.30 -26.87 13.36
N HIS A 409 12.17 -26.59 14.66
CA HIS A 409 11.53 -27.46 15.63
C HIS A 409 10.63 -26.66 16.57
N GLY A 410 9.32 -26.72 16.34
CA GLY A 410 8.34 -26.14 17.22
C GLY A 410 6.98 -26.77 17.08
N ALA A 411 6.11 -26.48 18.05
CA ALA A 411 4.73 -26.93 18.08
C ALA A 411 3.77 -25.75 18.22
N LEU A 412 2.60 -25.89 17.61
CA LEU A 412 1.48 -24.98 17.75
C LEU A 412 0.52 -25.51 18.80
N GLU A 413 0.17 -24.67 19.75
CA GLU A 413 -0.68 -25.00 20.88
C GLU A 413 -1.75 -23.94 21.11
N VAL A 414 -2.86 -24.33 21.72
CA VAL A 414 -3.97 -23.43 22.05
C VAL A 414 -4.48 -23.64 23.47
N GLY A 415 -4.99 -22.58 24.10
CA GLY A 415 -5.45 -22.59 25.48
C GLY A 415 -6.74 -21.78 25.70
N GLN A 416 -7.50 -22.15 26.73
CA GLN A 416 -8.83 -21.59 27.01
C GLN A 416 -8.82 -20.39 27.96
N LYS A 417 -7.97 -20.42 28.99
CA LYS A 417 -8.00 -19.44 30.09
C LYS A 417 -6.62 -18.89 30.38
N SER A 418 -6.48 -17.58 30.22
CA SER A 418 -5.26 -16.85 30.56
C SER A 418 -5.26 -16.39 32.03
N VAL A 419 -4.08 -16.39 32.64
CA VAL A 419 -3.82 -15.94 34.01
C VAL A 419 -2.62 -14.99 33.98
N GLU A 420 -2.65 -13.95 34.80
CA GLU A 420 -1.49 -13.09 35.00
C GLU A 420 -0.42 -13.82 35.81
N THR A 421 0.79 -13.85 35.28
CA THR A 421 1.97 -14.37 35.97
C THR A 421 3.03 -13.27 36.09
N LYS A 422 4.07 -13.51 36.90
CA LYS A 422 5.22 -12.59 37.03
C LYS A 422 5.97 -12.36 35.71
N GLN A 423 5.78 -13.23 34.72
CA GLN A 423 6.42 -13.20 33.40
C GLN A 423 5.47 -12.71 32.30
N GLY A 424 4.29 -12.21 32.67
CA GLY A 424 3.23 -11.79 31.74
C GLY A 424 2.00 -12.69 31.81
N ARG A 425 1.01 -12.41 30.96
CA ARG A 425 -0.22 -13.19 30.88
C ARG A 425 0.05 -14.49 30.11
N GLN A 426 -0.39 -15.64 30.62
CA GLN A 426 -0.20 -16.95 29.98
C GLN A 426 -1.42 -17.85 30.22
N CYS A 427 -1.72 -18.77 29.31
CA CYS A 427 -2.76 -19.78 29.56
C CYS A 427 -2.32 -20.84 30.57
N THR A 428 -3.26 -21.32 31.40
CA THR A 428 -3.02 -22.34 32.44
C THR A 428 -2.68 -23.71 31.89
N SER A 429 -3.22 -24.03 30.71
CA SER A 429 -3.07 -25.31 30.04
C SER A 429 -3.13 -25.09 28.54
N TYR A 430 -2.49 -26.01 27.81
CA TYR A 430 -2.35 -25.95 26.36
C TYR A 430 -2.68 -27.32 25.77
N ILE A 431 -3.30 -27.30 24.60
CA ILE A 431 -3.51 -28.47 23.73
C ILE A 431 -2.68 -28.28 22.48
N THR A 432 -1.83 -29.25 22.17
CA THR A 432 -1.01 -29.24 20.95
C THR A 432 -1.87 -29.58 19.73
N LEU A 433 -1.85 -28.71 18.73
CA LEU A 433 -2.56 -28.89 17.46
C LEU A 433 -1.69 -29.55 16.39
N GLY A 434 -0.36 -29.41 16.49
CA GLY A 434 0.58 -30.01 15.56
C GLY A 434 1.98 -29.40 15.66
N GLU A 435 2.89 -29.94 14.84
CA GLU A 435 4.29 -29.51 14.76
C GLU A 435 4.58 -28.78 13.45
N PHE A 436 5.54 -27.86 13.49
CA PHE A 436 6.02 -27.15 12.31
C PHE A 436 6.76 -28.10 11.37
N LYS A 437 6.52 -27.94 10.06
CA LYS A 437 7.18 -28.69 8.99
C LYS A 437 7.80 -27.72 8.00
N VAL A 438 9.12 -27.79 7.85
CA VAL A 438 9.87 -26.90 6.93
C VAL A 438 9.53 -25.42 7.22
N GLY A 439 9.53 -25.02 8.49
CA GLY A 439 9.22 -23.66 8.90
C GLY A 439 7.74 -23.28 8.97
N ASN A 440 6.81 -24.12 8.50
CA ASN A 440 5.41 -23.72 8.37
C ASN A 440 4.47 -24.68 9.09
N ILE A 441 3.32 -24.16 9.50
CA ILE A 441 2.21 -24.98 9.98
C ILE A 441 0.88 -24.40 9.53
N GLU A 442 -0.04 -25.28 9.13
CA GLU A 442 -1.42 -24.94 8.83
C GLU A 442 -2.34 -25.99 9.46
N VAL A 443 -3.29 -25.52 10.26
CA VAL A 443 -4.28 -26.36 10.93
C VAL A 443 -5.66 -25.88 10.55
N ASN A 444 -6.39 -26.73 9.83
CA ASN A 444 -7.78 -26.53 9.43
C ASN A 444 -8.75 -27.17 10.44
N ASN A 445 -10.02 -26.75 10.40
CA ASN A 445 -11.13 -27.27 11.21
C ASN A 445 -10.81 -27.26 12.71
N VAL A 446 -10.15 -26.20 13.18
CA VAL A 446 -9.73 -26.05 14.59
C VAL A 446 -10.94 -26.02 15.52
N ASP A 447 -12.03 -25.42 15.07
CA ASP A 447 -13.31 -25.32 15.77
C ASP A 447 -14.03 -26.67 15.94
N HIS A 448 -13.68 -27.67 15.13
CA HIS A 448 -14.13 -29.05 15.28
C HIS A 448 -13.18 -29.89 16.16
N LYS A 449 -11.91 -29.48 16.28
CA LYS A 449 -10.89 -30.16 17.10
C LYS A 449 -10.88 -29.66 18.55
N ILE A 450 -11.26 -28.40 18.76
CA ILE A 450 -11.22 -27.72 20.05
C ILE A 450 -12.64 -27.37 20.46
N GLY A 451 -13.09 -27.96 21.57
CA GLY A 451 -14.47 -27.81 22.08
C GLY A 451 -14.72 -26.53 22.89
N PHE A 452 -13.78 -25.59 22.90
CA PHE A 452 -13.88 -24.33 23.65
C PHE A 452 -13.42 -23.13 22.82
N ASP A 453 -13.89 -21.94 23.19
CA ASP A 453 -13.37 -20.70 22.61
C ASP A 453 -11.94 -20.45 23.08
N ILE A 454 -11.05 -20.22 22.12
CA ILE A 454 -9.61 -20.11 22.36
C ILE A 454 -9.33 -18.71 22.89
N GLU A 455 -8.52 -18.60 23.95
CA GLU A 455 -8.01 -17.32 24.46
C GLU A 455 -6.52 -17.15 24.15
N CYS A 456 -5.73 -18.24 24.15
CA CYS A 456 -4.31 -18.19 23.80
C CYS A 456 -3.97 -19.07 22.61
N VAL A 457 -3.12 -18.57 21.72
CA VAL A 457 -2.40 -19.34 20.70
C VAL A 457 -0.91 -19.22 20.99
N ARG A 458 -0.19 -20.34 21.09
CA ARG A 458 1.23 -20.38 21.44
C ARG A 458 2.02 -21.19 20.42
N ILE A 459 3.12 -20.61 19.95
CA ILE A 459 4.21 -21.32 19.29
C ILE A 459 5.24 -21.62 20.38
N VAL A 460 5.57 -22.89 20.59
CA VAL A 460 6.62 -23.31 21.54
C VAL A 460 7.77 -23.94 20.77
N ILE A 461 8.99 -23.55 21.12
CA ILE A 461 10.22 -24.07 20.52
C ILE A 461 10.56 -25.40 21.18
N THR A 462 10.56 -26.49 20.40
CA THR A 462 10.75 -27.85 20.92
C THR A 462 12.21 -28.31 20.90
N ALA A 463 13.06 -27.64 20.11
CA ALA A 463 14.52 -27.81 20.15
C ALA A 463 15.25 -26.50 19.81
N SER A 464 16.35 -26.20 20.50
CA SER A 464 17.19 -25.04 20.22
C SER A 464 17.77 -25.08 18.79
N GLN A 465 17.90 -23.90 18.15
CA GLN A 465 18.56 -23.73 16.85
C GLN A 465 19.62 -22.62 16.90
N LYS A 466 20.53 -22.58 15.92
CA LYS A 466 21.62 -21.56 15.87
C LYS A 466 21.27 -20.38 14.98
N GLU A 467 20.37 -20.62 14.04
CA GLU A 467 19.82 -19.69 13.09
C GLU A 467 18.82 -18.77 13.79
N TRP A 468 18.70 -17.55 13.29
CA TRP A 468 17.71 -16.60 13.80
C TRP A 468 16.31 -17.06 13.38
N LEU A 469 15.28 -16.48 13.99
CA LEU A 469 13.89 -16.87 13.70
C LEU A 469 13.10 -15.68 13.19
N ILE A 470 12.61 -15.77 11.97
CA ILE A 470 11.57 -14.88 11.46
C ILE A 470 10.22 -15.59 11.55
N ILE A 471 9.25 -15.00 12.24
CA ILE A 471 7.84 -15.38 12.07
C ILE A 471 7.24 -14.35 11.13
N ARG A 472 7.09 -14.76 9.86
CA ARG A 472 6.66 -13.90 8.76
C ARG A 472 5.21 -13.45 8.96
N SER A 473 4.34 -14.41 9.25
CA SER A 473 2.92 -14.14 9.40
C SER A 473 2.27 -15.18 10.29
N VAL A 474 1.42 -14.71 11.20
CA VAL A 474 0.44 -15.51 11.92
C VAL A 474 -0.95 -15.08 11.44
N SER A 475 -1.65 -16.02 10.82
CA SER A 475 -2.93 -15.80 10.17
C SER A 475 -3.99 -16.69 10.80
N LEU A 476 -5.02 -16.08 11.37
CA LEU A 476 -6.09 -16.75 12.10
C LEU A 476 -7.44 -16.43 11.47
N TRP A 477 -8.26 -17.45 11.23
CA TRP A 477 -9.63 -17.32 10.76
C TRP A 477 -10.59 -17.75 11.86
N THR A 478 -11.62 -16.94 12.07
CA THR A 478 -12.68 -17.19 13.04
C THR A 478 -13.77 -18.04 12.41
N ALA A 479 -14.43 -18.85 13.23
CA ALA A 479 -15.65 -19.51 12.81
C ALA A 479 -16.78 -18.47 12.80
N GLN A 480 -17.43 -18.27 11.66
CA GLN A 480 -18.65 -17.46 11.60
C GLN A 480 -19.69 -18.08 12.56
N PRO A 481 -20.47 -17.27 13.30
CA PRO A 481 -21.63 -17.79 14.01
C PRO A 481 -22.53 -18.46 12.97
N VAL A 482 -22.91 -19.72 13.20
CA VAL A 482 -23.95 -20.36 12.39
C VAL A 482 -25.21 -19.53 12.59
N THR A 483 -25.52 -18.66 11.65
CA THR A 483 -26.78 -17.95 11.63
C THR A 483 -27.79 -19.02 11.29
N GLN A 484 -28.56 -19.48 12.28
CA GLN A 484 -29.66 -20.39 12.03
C GLN A 484 -30.61 -19.68 11.06
N LEU A 485 -30.66 -20.21 9.84
CA LEU A 485 -31.52 -19.76 8.74
C LEU A 485 -33.00 -19.84 9.12
#